data_AF-A0A7W7GCQ8-F1
#
_entry.id   AF-A0A7W7GCQ8-F1
#
_cell.length_a   1.000
_cell.length_b   1.000
_cell.length_c   1.000
_cell.angle_alpha   90.00
_cell.angle_beta   90.00
_cell.angle_gamma   90.00
#
_symmetry.space_group_name_H-M   'P 1'
#
loop_
_entity.id
_entity.type
_entity.pdbx_description
1 polymer ?
#
loop_
_entity_poly.entity_id
_entity_poly.type
_entity_poly.pdbx_seq_one_letter_code
_entity_poly.pdbx_strand_id
1 'polypeptide(L)'
;MRSRLYPAGSVVLAMAAAGSVLAGPAGSAFAAEAGGRADLRADVNRDGRVDVTGGSDSDGEDGWSVERGAVYLPNLDDDTKRCPAAGPGGAPLSDAKLAACNDGSDTKVNGTEDAADLARIRSVPLPDLPADATGSLKIATGGTHAHLFLKRAGKWILVTPATRLTAAELRSGAEFGVEATDVVRDAAKWDGRAVVRLTVTAGQKSTSDAVTLRVAPLLT
;
A
#
# COMPACT_ATOMS: atom_id res chain seq x y z
N MET A 1 -91.27 -3.26 23.23
CA MET A 1 -89.85 -3.41 22.83
C MET A 1 -89.32 -4.75 23.32
N ARG A 2 -89.41 -5.81 22.50
CA ARG A 2 -88.63 -7.05 22.65
C ARG A 2 -88.43 -7.68 21.28
N SER A 3 -87.19 -8.03 20.99
CA SER A 3 -86.60 -8.26 19.68
C SER A 3 -87.05 -9.55 19.00
N ARG A 4 -87.12 -9.49 17.66
CA ARG A 4 -87.30 -10.62 16.74
C ARG A 4 -85.96 -11.35 16.54
N LEU A 5 -86.01 -12.68 16.47
CA LEU A 5 -84.96 -13.55 15.95
C LEU A 5 -85.59 -14.42 14.86
N TYR A 6 -85.02 -14.41 13.65
CA TYR A 6 -85.24 -15.40 12.60
C TYR A 6 -83.87 -15.74 11.99
N PRO A 7 -83.60 -17.02 11.64
CA PRO A 7 -82.30 -17.46 11.16
C PRO A 7 -82.20 -17.27 9.64
N ALA A 8 -81.01 -16.87 9.16
CA ALA A 8 -80.68 -16.85 7.73
C ALA A 8 -79.82 -18.07 7.40
N GLY A 9 -80.27 -18.83 6.40
CA GLY A 9 -79.62 -20.01 5.86
C GLY A 9 -78.41 -19.72 4.98
N SER A 10 -77.68 -20.80 4.74
CA SER A 10 -76.33 -20.91 4.19
C SER A 10 -76.14 -20.35 2.78
N VAL A 11 -75.00 -19.68 2.56
CA VAL A 11 -74.45 -19.29 1.26
C VAL A 11 -73.39 -20.32 0.85
N VAL A 12 -73.52 -20.88 -0.35
CA VAL A 12 -72.44 -21.64 -1.02
C VAL A 12 -72.02 -20.82 -2.24
N LEU A 13 -70.80 -20.29 -2.22
CA LEU A 13 -70.18 -19.58 -3.34
C LEU A 13 -68.98 -20.40 -3.82
N ALA A 14 -69.05 -20.93 -5.03
CA ALA A 14 -67.96 -21.65 -5.69
C ALA A 14 -66.91 -20.64 -6.18
N MET A 15 -65.66 -20.77 -5.70
CA MET A 15 -64.52 -20.04 -6.24
C MET A 15 -63.85 -20.84 -7.36
N ALA A 16 -63.81 -20.25 -8.55
CA ALA A 16 -62.96 -20.69 -9.66
C ALA A 16 -61.52 -20.17 -9.43
N ALA A 17 -60.56 -21.09 -9.43
CA ALA A 17 -59.13 -20.77 -9.36
C ALA A 17 -58.61 -20.36 -10.75
N ALA A 18 -58.15 -19.12 -10.89
CA ALA A 18 -57.31 -18.68 -12.01
C ALA A 18 -55.86 -18.58 -11.52
N GLY A 19 -54.98 -19.40 -12.09
CA GLY A 19 -53.56 -19.47 -11.74
C GLY A 19 -52.81 -18.25 -12.25
N SER A 20 -52.14 -17.54 -11.34
CA SER A 20 -51.20 -16.45 -11.64
C SER A 20 -49.80 -17.04 -11.84
N VAL A 21 -49.23 -16.86 -13.03
CA VAL A 21 -47.82 -17.14 -13.31
C VAL A 21 -46.99 -16.04 -12.64
N LEU A 22 -46.34 -16.37 -11.52
CA LEU A 22 -45.38 -15.47 -10.87
C LEU A 22 -44.08 -15.47 -11.69
N ALA A 23 -43.89 -14.42 -12.48
CA ALA A 23 -42.58 -14.03 -12.98
C ALA A 23 -41.72 -13.65 -11.77
N GLY A 24 -40.77 -14.51 -11.41
CA GLY A 24 -39.80 -14.22 -10.35
C GLY A 24 -38.95 -13.01 -10.73
N PRO A 25 -38.57 -12.16 -9.76
CA PRO A 25 -37.69 -11.03 -10.05
C PRO A 25 -36.34 -11.58 -10.54
N ALA A 26 -35.91 -11.12 -11.71
CA ALA A 26 -34.55 -11.27 -12.17
C ALA A 26 -33.65 -10.66 -11.08
N GLY A 27 -32.95 -11.52 -10.35
CA GLY A 27 -31.91 -11.08 -9.43
C GLY A 27 -30.90 -10.29 -10.24
N SER A 28 -30.86 -8.98 -10.03
CA SER A 28 -29.72 -8.15 -10.41
C SER A 28 -28.52 -8.74 -9.70
N ALA A 29 -27.76 -9.59 -10.39
CA ALA A 29 -26.42 -9.91 -10.01
C ALA A 29 -25.66 -8.58 -10.05
N PHE A 30 -25.50 -7.95 -8.88
CA PHE A 30 -24.37 -7.06 -8.70
C PHE A 30 -23.16 -7.92 -9.08
N ALA A 31 -22.62 -7.68 -10.27
CA ALA A 31 -21.27 -8.09 -10.55
C ALA A 31 -20.46 -7.48 -9.41
N ALA A 32 -20.04 -8.31 -8.46
CA ALA A 32 -19.04 -7.95 -7.48
C ALA A 32 -17.98 -7.18 -8.25
N GLU A 33 -17.61 -6.00 -7.76
CA GLU A 33 -16.64 -5.12 -8.40
C GLU A 33 -15.37 -5.93 -8.66
N ALA A 34 -15.28 -6.51 -9.86
CA ALA A 34 -14.32 -7.54 -10.14
C ALA A 34 -12.96 -6.86 -10.26
N GLY A 35 -12.12 -7.10 -9.26
CA GLY A 35 -10.86 -6.40 -9.04
C GLY A 35 -10.99 -5.46 -7.85
N GLY A 36 -10.59 -5.95 -6.67
CA GLY A 36 -10.58 -5.15 -5.45
C GLY A 36 -9.77 -3.85 -5.59
N ARG A 37 -10.04 -2.90 -4.69
CA ARG A 37 -9.36 -1.60 -4.66
C ARG A 37 -7.90 -1.79 -4.27
N ALA A 38 -6.99 -1.09 -4.95
CA ALA A 38 -5.61 -0.96 -4.49
C ALA A 38 -5.59 -0.55 -3.00
N ASP A 39 -4.69 -1.15 -2.23
CA ASP A 39 -4.54 -0.90 -0.80
C ASP A 39 -3.06 -1.15 -0.47
N LEU A 40 -2.37 -0.12 0.00
CA LEU A 40 -0.99 -0.16 0.46
C LEU A 40 -0.96 0.01 1.98
N ARG A 41 -0.23 -0.86 2.68
CA ARG A 41 0.01 -0.77 4.12
C ARG A 41 1.46 -0.47 4.43
N ALA A 42 1.67 0.30 5.47
CA ALA A 42 2.96 0.54 6.11
C ALA A 42 2.77 0.47 7.63
N ASP A 43 3.87 0.32 8.38
CA ASP A 43 3.85 0.29 9.85
C ASP A 43 3.52 1.68 10.42
N VAL A 44 2.23 2.06 10.37
CA VAL A 44 1.76 3.39 10.74
C VAL A 44 1.50 3.49 12.23
N ASN A 45 1.32 2.34 12.89
CA ASN A 45 1.20 2.25 14.35
C ASN A 45 2.57 2.18 15.07
N ARG A 46 3.66 1.93 14.32
CA ARG A 46 5.06 1.88 14.77
C ARG A 46 5.37 0.73 15.73
N ASP A 47 4.79 -0.44 15.48
CA ASP A 47 5.04 -1.67 16.25
C ASP A 47 6.13 -2.58 15.64
N GLY A 48 6.72 -2.15 14.52
CA GLY A 48 7.75 -2.85 13.77
C GLY A 48 7.23 -3.86 12.75
N ARG A 49 5.92 -3.92 12.50
CA ARG A 49 5.30 -4.84 11.53
C ARG A 49 4.31 -4.11 10.63
N VAL A 50 4.15 -4.64 9.42
CA VAL A 50 3.11 -4.19 8.48
C VAL A 50 1.95 -5.18 8.52
N ASP A 51 0.80 -4.76 9.05
CA ASP A 51 -0.43 -5.54 9.07
C ASP A 51 -1.21 -5.39 7.75
N VAL A 52 -1.28 -6.49 7.00
CA VAL A 52 -2.08 -6.61 5.76
C VAL A 52 -3.33 -7.49 5.94
N THR A 53 -3.55 -8.01 7.15
CA THR A 53 -4.63 -8.96 7.45
C THR A 53 -5.72 -8.35 8.32
N GLY A 54 -5.34 -7.45 9.22
CA GLY A 54 -6.24 -6.64 10.03
C GLY A 54 -6.25 -5.18 9.60
N GLY A 55 -6.66 -4.33 10.53
CA GLY A 55 -6.83 -2.90 10.32
C GLY A 55 -5.86 -2.02 11.10
N SER A 56 -4.89 -2.60 11.84
CA SER A 56 -4.03 -1.79 12.72
C SER A 56 -3.21 -0.76 11.95
N ASP A 57 -2.98 -1.02 10.66
CA ASP A 57 -2.26 -0.15 9.74
C ASP A 57 -3.13 0.51 8.65
N SER A 58 -4.47 0.47 8.73
CA SER A 58 -5.35 1.15 7.74
C SER A 58 -5.48 2.64 8.00
N ASP A 59 -5.90 2.99 9.23
CA ASP A 59 -6.33 4.36 9.49
C ASP A 59 -5.13 5.30 9.43
N GLY A 60 -5.27 6.44 8.75
CA GLY A 60 -4.24 7.47 8.68
C GLY A 60 -2.96 7.08 7.93
N GLU A 61 -2.98 5.99 7.16
CA GLU A 61 -1.83 5.54 6.37
C GLU A 61 -1.44 6.52 5.25
N ASP A 62 -2.41 7.29 4.74
CA ASP A 62 -2.22 8.34 3.75
C ASP A 62 -1.67 9.65 4.32
N GLY A 63 -1.57 9.75 5.65
CA GLY A 63 -1.11 10.92 6.40
C GLY A 63 0.12 10.65 7.25
N TRP A 64 0.52 11.67 8.00
CA TRP A 64 1.56 11.54 9.02
C TRP A 64 1.36 12.56 10.14
N SER A 65 1.33 12.09 11.38
CA SER A 65 1.32 12.87 12.61
C SER A 65 2.39 12.37 13.59
N VAL A 66 2.55 13.08 14.71
CA VAL A 66 3.48 12.66 15.76
C VAL A 66 3.04 11.33 16.38
N GLU A 67 1.75 11.06 16.44
CA GLU A 67 1.16 9.87 17.07
C GLU A 67 1.08 8.69 16.10
N ARG A 68 0.98 8.93 14.78
CA ARG A 68 0.68 7.89 13.80
C ARG A 68 1.24 8.22 12.42
N GLY A 69 1.58 7.19 11.66
CA GLY A 69 2.16 7.30 10.32
C GLY A 69 3.55 6.68 10.30
N ALA A 70 3.87 6.06 9.17
CA ALA A 70 5.09 5.27 9.02
C ALA A 70 6.35 6.15 9.03
N VAL A 71 7.44 5.57 9.49
CA VAL A 71 8.77 6.19 9.55
C VAL A 71 9.72 5.40 8.66
N TYR A 72 10.66 6.10 8.05
CA TYR A 72 11.75 5.50 7.29
C TYR A 72 13.07 6.19 7.63
N LEU A 73 14.17 5.47 7.44
CA LEU A 73 15.49 5.94 7.84
C LEU A 73 16.24 6.54 6.64
N PRO A 74 17.07 7.56 6.88
CA PRO A 74 18.09 7.94 5.93
C PRO A 74 19.20 6.88 5.98
N ASN A 75 19.39 6.16 4.87
CA ASN A 75 20.33 5.03 4.76
C ASN A 75 21.77 5.57 4.60
N LEU A 76 22.30 6.15 5.68
CA LEU A 76 23.52 6.97 5.71
C LEU A 76 24.76 6.23 6.21
N ASP A 77 24.60 5.01 6.66
CA ASP A 77 25.67 4.06 6.95
C ASP A 77 26.21 3.38 5.68
N ASP A 78 27.29 2.61 5.85
CA ASP A 78 28.01 1.91 4.79
C ASP A 78 28.31 0.49 5.28
N ASP A 79 27.32 -0.39 5.19
CA ASP A 79 27.39 -1.76 5.68
C ASP A 79 28.48 -2.56 4.97
N THR A 80 28.62 -2.31 3.67
CA THR A 80 29.61 -2.99 2.84
C THR A 80 31.01 -2.40 2.95
N LYS A 81 31.20 -1.34 3.75
CA LYS A 81 32.48 -0.65 4.01
C LYS A 81 33.18 -0.24 2.71
N ARG A 82 32.42 0.30 1.76
CA ARG A 82 32.92 0.80 0.47
C ARG A 82 33.89 1.95 0.65
N CYS A 83 33.69 2.76 1.70
CA CYS A 83 34.58 3.86 2.01
C CYS A 83 35.81 3.37 2.79
N PRO A 84 37.04 3.66 2.35
CA PRO A 84 38.22 3.41 3.16
C PRO A 84 38.25 4.37 4.36
N ALA A 85 38.68 3.88 5.53
CA ALA A 85 38.79 4.69 6.74
C ALA A 85 39.81 5.85 6.61
N ALA A 86 40.76 5.75 5.67
CA ALA A 86 41.74 6.77 5.35
C ALA A 86 42.03 6.82 3.85
N GLY A 87 42.33 8.02 3.35
CA GLY A 87 42.83 8.27 2.00
C GLY A 87 44.34 7.99 1.85
N PRO A 88 44.93 8.38 0.70
CA PRO A 88 46.35 8.19 0.43
C PRO A 88 47.24 8.78 1.54
N GLY A 89 48.23 8.01 1.99
CA GLY A 89 49.15 8.44 3.05
C GLY A 89 48.56 8.42 4.47
N GLY A 90 47.38 7.84 4.67
CA GLY A 90 46.74 7.72 6.00
C GLY A 90 45.98 8.96 6.45
N ALA A 91 45.83 9.97 5.58
CA ALA A 91 45.02 11.15 5.89
C ALA A 91 43.53 10.78 5.94
N PRO A 92 42.74 11.30 6.90
CA PRO A 92 41.29 11.10 6.91
C PRO A 92 40.64 11.56 5.60
N LEU A 93 39.58 10.87 5.19
CA LEU A 93 38.72 11.38 4.13
C LEU A 93 37.99 12.64 4.61
N SER A 94 37.73 13.58 3.70
CA SER A 94 36.85 14.72 3.98
C SER A 94 35.42 14.24 4.23
N ASP A 95 34.66 14.94 5.06
CA ASP A 95 33.25 14.64 5.34
C ASP A 95 32.41 14.43 4.07
N ALA A 96 32.62 15.25 3.04
CA ALA A 96 31.92 15.11 1.76
C ALA A 96 32.22 13.79 1.03
N LYS A 97 33.41 13.21 1.21
CA LYS A 97 33.77 11.91 0.62
C LYS A 97 33.19 10.77 1.45
N LEU A 98 33.20 10.88 2.78
CA LEU A 98 32.57 9.91 3.67
C LEU A 98 31.05 9.86 3.43
N ALA A 99 30.40 11.01 3.33
CA ALA A 99 28.98 11.13 3.06
C ALA A 99 28.57 10.61 1.67
N ALA A 100 29.50 10.46 0.73
CA ALA A 100 29.21 9.96 -0.61
C ALA A 100 29.29 8.43 -0.72
N CYS A 101 29.57 7.72 0.38
CA CYS A 101 29.76 6.27 0.40
C CYS A 101 28.60 5.49 1.04
N ASN A 102 27.56 6.18 1.50
CA ASN A 102 26.47 5.51 2.21
C ASN A 102 25.62 4.62 1.31
N ASP A 103 24.86 3.71 1.90
CA ASP A 103 24.04 2.74 1.18
C ASP A 103 22.93 3.41 0.36
N GLY A 104 22.36 4.51 0.86
CA GLY A 104 21.43 5.36 0.10
C GLY A 104 22.04 6.22 -1.03
N SER A 105 23.35 6.16 -1.26
CA SER A 105 24.04 6.97 -2.28
C SER A 105 23.95 6.37 -3.69
N ASP A 106 23.53 5.11 -3.80
CA ASP A 106 23.25 4.46 -5.08
C ASP A 106 21.85 3.83 -5.11
N THR A 107 21.59 2.96 -6.08
CA THR A 107 20.25 2.40 -6.33
C THR A 107 20.22 0.88 -6.17
N LYS A 108 21.11 0.33 -5.34
CA LYS A 108 21.26 -1.10 -5.09
C LYS A 108 21.20 -1.36 -3.60
N VAL A 109 20.45 -2.38 -3.25
CA VAL A 109 20.43 -2.92 -1.88
C VAL A 109 21.45 -4.07 -1.81
N ASN A 110 22.54 -3.87 -1.09
CA ASN A 110 23.74 -4.69 -1.11
C ASN A 110 23.87 -5.58 0.14
N GLY A 111 23.02 -6.60 0.22
CA GLY A 111 23.10 -7.61 1.28
C GLY A 111 21.91 -7.54 2.24
N THR A 112 22.04 -8.24 3.35
CA THR A 112 20.94 -8.38 4.33
C THR A 112 20.90 -7.26 5.35
N GLU A 113 22.03 -6.62 5.63
CA GLU A 113 22.15 -5.49 6.57
C GLU A 113 21.45 -4.27 5.95
N ASP A 114 21.92 -3.77 4.81
CA ASP A 114 21.26 -2.71 4.02
C ASP A 114 19.77 -2.98 3.73
N ALA A 115 19.44 -4.23 3.40
CA ALA A 115 18.03 -4.59 3.22
C ALA A 115 17.18 -4.40 4.49
N ALA A 116 17.76 -4.51 5.69
CA ALA A 116 17.07 -4.35 6.96
C ALA A 116 16.73 -2.89 7.29
N ASP A 117 17.44 -1.91 6.74
CA ASP A 117 17.19 -0.48 6.98
C ASP A 117 16.01 0.09 6.18
N LEU A 118 15.61 -0.62 5.13
CA LEU A 118 14.44 -0.29 4.33
C LEU A 118 13.14 -0.38 5.15
N ALA A 119 12.41 0.73 5.22
CA ALA A 119 11.04 0.75 5.72
C ALA A 119 10.13 -0.07 4.79
N ARG A 120 9.41 -1.03 5.36
CA ARG A 120 8.56 -1.94 4.59
C ARG A 120 7.21 -1.33 4.28
N ILE A 121 6.78 -1.51 3.04
CA ILE A 121 5.41 -1.26 2.57
C ILE A 121 4.91 -2.55 1.92
N ARG A 122 3.63 -2.86 2.04
CA ARG A 122 3.02 -4.03 1.40
C ARG A 122 1.75 -3.66 0.68
N SER A 123 1.46 -4.28 -0.45
CA SER A 123 0.11 -4.24 -1.01
C SER A 123 -0.75 -5.33 -0.38
N VAL A 124 -1.99 -5.01 0.00
CA VAL A 124 -2.95 -6.04 0.42
C VAL A 124 -3.24 -6.97 -0.77
N PRO A 125 -3.30 -8.30 -0.57
CA PRO A 125 -3.60 -9.25 -1.63
C PRO A 125 -4.96 -8.99 -2.29
N LEU A 126 -5.00 -9.02 -3.63
CA LEU A 126 -6.21 -8.86 -4.42
C LEU A 126 -6.51 -10.13 -5.23
N PRO A 127 -6.95 -11.24 -4.59
CA PRO A 127 -6.95 -12.59 -5.16
C PRO A 127 -7.79 -12.74 -6.44
N ASP A 128 -8.86 -11.95 -6.57
CA ASP A 128 -9.81 -12.00 -7.68
C ASP A 128 -9.48 -11.03 -8.83
N LEU A 129 -8.29 -10.40 -8.82
CA LEU A 129 -7.87 -9.53 -9.92
C LEU A 129 -7.87 -10.29 -11.26
N PRO A 130 -8.31 -9.70 -12.38
CA PRO A 130 -8.17 -10.30 -13.71
C PRO A 130 -6.71 -10.60 -14.10
N ALA A 131 -6.50 -11.54 -15.04
CA ALA A 131 -5.16 -11.97 -15.43
C ALA A 131 -4.38 -10.90 -16.22
N ASP A 132 -5.07 -9.96 -16.85
CA ASP A 132 -4.52 -8.80 -17.55
C ASP A 132 -4.28 -7.59 -16.64
N ALA A 133 -4.57 -7.71 -15.34
CA ALA A 133 -4.32 -6.64 -14.38
C ALA A 133 -2.83 -6.31 -14.27
N THR A 134 -2.52 -5.03 -14.14
CA THR A 134 -1.16 -4.53 -13.94
C THR A 134 -1.14 -3.48 -12.84
N GLY A 135 0.00 -3.38 -12.14
CA GLY A 135 0.23 -2.35 -11.14
C GLY A 135 1.35 -1.42 -11.56
N SER A 136 1.25 -0.15 -11.21
CA SER A 136 2.35 0.82 -11.29
C SER A 136 2.59 1.43 -9.92
N LEU A 137 3.84 1.70 -9.61
CA LEU A 137 4.28 2.17 -8.31
C LEU A 137 5.22 3.36 -8.49
N LYS A 138 5.06 4.38 -7.64
CA LYS A 138 5.94 5.56 -7.65
C LYS A 138 5.99 6.24 -6.30
N ILE A 139 7.04 7.04 -6.08
CA ILE A 139 7.06 8.08 -5.05
C ILE A 139 6.42 9.33 -5.67
N ALA A 140 5.22 9.69 -5.23
CA ALA A 140 4.47 10.83 -5.73
C ALA A 140 4.96 12.18 -5.15
N THR A 141 5.51 12.16 -3.94
CA THR A 141 6.08 13.32 -3.23
C THR A 141 7.37 12.89 -2.55
N GLY A 142 8.43 13.70 -2.64
CA GLY A 142 9.72 13.42 -1.99
C GLY A 142 10.67 12.50 -2.78
N GLY A 143 10.34 12.15 -4.02
CA GLY A 143 11.12 11.18 -4.82
C GLY A 143 12.55 11.57 -5.18
N THR A 144 12.98 12.81 -4.93
CA THR A 144 14.38 13.23 -5.07
C THR A 144 15.22 12.92 -3.82
N HIS A 145 14.58 12.56 -2.71
CA HIS A 145 15.21 12.31 -1.40
C HIS A 145 14.97 10.89 -0.90
N ALA A 146 14.46 10.00 -1.75
CA ALA A 146 14.11 8.64 -1.37
C ALA A 146 14.21 7.69 -2.55
N HIS A 147 14.60 6.46 -2.27
CA HIS A 147 14.47 5.35 -3.20
C HIS A 147 13.32 4.45 -2.81
N LEU A 148 12.74 3.80 -3.81
CA LEU A 148 11.68 2.81 -3.64
C LEU A 148 12.09 1.55 -4.38
N PHE A 149 12.03 0.43 -3.68
CA PHE A 149 12.41 -0.88 -4.19
C PHE A 149 11.23 -1.83 -4.15
N LEU A 150 11.14 -2.71 -5.15
CA LEU A 150 10.21 -3.83 -5.20
C LEU A 150 10.97 -5.12 -4.90
N LYS A 151 10.43 -5.96 -4.02
CA LYS A 151 10.99 -7.28 -3.74
C LYS A 151 10.51 -8.31 -4.76
N ARG A 152 11.45 -8.98 -5.44
CA ARG A 152 11.18 -10.10 -6.35
C ARG A 152 12.20 -11.20 -6.15
N ALA A 153 11.71 -12.43 -5.95
CA ALA A 153 12.57 -13.60 -5.76
C ALA A 153 13.71 -13.37 -4.74
N GLY A 154 13.38 -12.71 -3.62
CA GLY A 154 14.32 -12.39 -2.55
C GLY A 154 15.27 -11.21 -2.81
N LYS A 155 15.17 -10.52 -3.96
CA LYS A 155 16.01 -9.37 -4.31
C LYS A 155 15.19 -8.09 -4.32
N TRP A 156 15.85 -6.98 -3.94
CA TRP A 156 15.29 -5.64 -4.05
C TRP A 156 15.69 -5.02 -5.39
N ILE A 157 14.70 -4.52 -6.13
CA ILE A 157 14.87 -3.96 -7.47
C ILE A 157 14.36 -2.53 -7.44
N LEU A 158 15.17 -1.57 -7.88
CA LEU A 158 14.76 -0.16 -7.96
C LEU A 158 13.47 -0.01 -8.78
N VAL A 159 12.54 0.74 -8.23
CA VAL A 159 11.30 1.10 -8.91
C VAL A 159 11.57 2.29 -9.83
N THR A 160 11.24 2.10 -11.10
CA THR A 160 11.36 3.10 -12.15
C THR A 160 9.99 3.34 -12.79
N PRO A 161 9.82 4.37 -13.63
CA PRO A 161 8.57 4.56 -14.37
C PRO A 161 8.18 3.38 -15.28
N ALA A 162 9.13 2.50 -15.63
CA ALA A 162 8.88 1.28 -16.40
C ALA A 162 8.53 0.07 -15.52
N THR A 163 8.77 0.13 -14.21
CA THR A 163 8.46 -0.96 -13.30
C THR A 163 6.95 -1.21 -13.25
N ARG A 164 6.54 -2.45 -13.51
CA ARG A 164 5.15 -2.89 -13.42
C ARG A 164 5.04 -4.10 -12.51
N LEU A 165 3.99 -4.12 -11.69
CA LEU A 165 3.55 -5.31 -10.99
C LEU A 165 2.66 -6.14 -11.92
N THR A 166 2.82 -7.45 -11.86
CA THR A 166 1.98 -8.42 -12.57
C THR A 166 0.70 -8.70 -11.79
N ALA A 167 -0.33 -9.22 -12.47
CA ALA A 167 -1.53 -9.71 -11.81
C ALA A 167 -1.22 -10.73 -10.69
N ALA A 168 -0.25 -11.63 -10.91
CA ALA A 168 0.12 -12.64 -9.92
C ALA A 168 0.68 -12.00 -8.63
N GLU A 169 1.56 -11.01 -8.77
CA GLU A 169 2.13 -10.27 -7.63
C GLU A 169 1.05 -9.48 -6.87
N LEU A 170 0.11 -8.86 -7.60
CA LEU A 170 -0.99 -8.14 -6.96
C LEU A 170 -1.97 -9.09 -6.25
N ARG A 171 -2.25 -10.26 -6.83
CA ARG A 171 -3.10 -11.29 -6.22
C ARG A 171 -2.50 -11.86 -4.94
N SER A 172 -1.18 -12.03 -4.88
CA SER A 172 -0.48 -12.52 -3.67
C SER A 172 -0.17 -11.43 -2.65
N GLY A 173 -0.26 -10.16 -3.05
CA GLY A 173 0.38 -9.06 -2.34
C GLY A 173 1.88 -8.99 -2.69
N ALA A 174 2.40 -7.76 -2.76
CA ALA A 174 3.79 -7.46 -3.04
C ALA A 174 4.43 -6.71 -1.86
N GLU A 175 5.75 -6.83 -1.73
CA GLU A 175 6.55 -6.17 -0.70
C GLU A 175 7.45 -5.12 -1.34
N PHE A 176 7.50 -3.94 -0.73
CA PHE A 176 8.31 -2.81 -1.15
C PHE A 176 9.19 -2.32 0.02
N GLY A 177 10.27 -1.65 -0.31
CA GLY A 177 11.21 -1.06 0.64
C GLY A 177 11.47 0.39 0.29
N VAL A 178 11.51 1.26 1.29
CA VAL A 178 11.81 2.68 1.14
C VAL A 178 12.96 3.07 2.05
N GLU A 179 13.88 3.84 1.50
CA GLU A 179 14.95 4.53 2.22
C GLU A 179 14.94 6.01 1.86
N ALA A 180 15.39 6.87 2.78
CA ALA A 180 15.78 8.22 2.45
C ALA A 180 17.27 8.24 2.05
N THR A 181 17.62 9.17 1.17
CA THR A 181 19.00 9.39 0.73
C THR A 181 19.69 10.52 1.49
N ASP A 182 18.94 11.24 2.34
CA ASP A 182 19.45 12.36 3.14
C ASP A 182 18.54 12.61 4.36
N VAL A 183 19.02 13.42 5.30
CA VAL A 183 18.20 13.97 6.39
C VAL A 183 17.44 15.22 5.94
N VAL A 184 16.41 15.62 6.70
CA VAL A 184 15.79 16.94 6.51
C VAL A 184 16.77 18.04 6.92
N ARG A 185 17.44 18.65 5.94
CA ARG A 185 18.34 19.79 6.15
C ARG A 185 17.59 21.13 6.21
N ASP A 186 16.51 21.23 5.45
CA ASP A 186 15.71 22.44 5.31
C ASP A 186 14.25 22.05 5.05
N ALA A 187 13.41 22.17 6.08
CA ALA A 187 12.01 21.78 6.02
C ALA A 187 11.18 22.62 5.03
N ALA A 188 11.67 23.79 4.61
CA ALA A 188 11.02 24.59 3.57
C ALA A 188 11.26 24.02 2.16
N LYS A 189 12.31 23.20 1.98
CA LYS A 189 12.62 22.52 0.72
C LYS A 189 12.06 21.10 0.69
N TRP A 190 12.18 20.39 1.80
CA TRP A 190 11.65 19.04 1.96
C TRP A 190 11.32 18.79 3.42
N ASP A 191 10.06 18.46 3.69
CA ASP A 191 9.52 18.25 5.04
C ASP A 191 9.75 16.83 5.59
N GLY A 192 10.50 16.02 4.84
CA GLY A 192 10.81 14.62 5.17
C GLY A 192 9.83 13.61 4.61
N ARG A 193 8.75 14.02 3.93
CA ARG A 193 7.73 13.09 3.45
C ARG A 193 8.16 12.36 2.18
N ALA A 194 7.86 11.06 2.16
CA ALA A 194 7.78 10.23 0.96
C ALA A 194 6.35 9.68 0.84
N VAL A 195 5.65 10.02 -0.24
CA VAL A 195 4.29 9.51 -0.50
C VAL A 195 4.38 8.44 -1.57
N VAL A 196 4.21 7.18 -1.20
CA VAL A 196 4.27 6.05 -2.13
C VAL A 196 2.87 5.75 -2.62
N ARG A 197 2.68 5.69 -3.94
CA ARG A 197 1.38 5.43 -4.57
C ARG A 197 1.44 4.18 -5.43
N LEU A 198 0.49 3.28 -5.20
CA LEU A 198 0.17 2.16 -6.07
C LEU A 198 -1.07 2.51 -6.90
N THR A 199 -1.01 2.24 -8.19
CA THR A 199 -2.16 2.27 -9.08
C THR A 199 -2.31 0.90 -9.71
N VAL A 200 -3.48 0.30 -9.57
CA VAL A 200 -3.85 -0.99 -10.16
C VAL A 200 -4.82 -0.74 -11.30
N THR A 201 -4.53 -1.29 -12.48
CA THR A 201 -5.34 -1.17 -13.68
C THR A 201 -5.75 -2.56 -14.17
N ALA A 202 -7.04 -2.76 -14.42
CA ALA A 202 -7.60 -3.97 -15.02
C ALA A 202 -8.62 -3.57 -16.11
N GLY A 203 -8.35 -3.94 -17.36
CA GLY A 203 -9.09 -3.43 -18.51
C GLY A 203 -9.12 -1.89 -18.55
N GLN A 204 -10.32 -1.30 -18.47
CA GLN A 204 -10.53 0.15 -18.48
C GLN A 204 -10.68 0.77 -17.08
N LYS A 205 -10.60 -0.04 -16.02
CA LYS A 205 -10.75 0.43 -14.64
C LYS A 205 -9.39 0.60 -14.00
N SER A 206 -9.24 1.66 -13.19
CA SER A 206 -8.07 1.86 -12.35
C SER A 206 -8.47 2.26 -10.95
N THR A 207 -7.80 1.69 -9.95
CA THR A 207 -7.89 2.10 -8.55
C THR A 207 -6.52 2.50 -8.06
N SER A 208 -6.45 3.31 -7.00
CA SER A 208 -5.17 3.76 -6.46
C SER A 208 -5.27 3.99 -4.98
N ASP A 209 -4.11 3.83 -4.35
CA ASP A 209 -3.94 4.02 -2.92
C ASP A 209 -2.53 4.52 -2.62
N ALA A 210 -2.34 5.11 -1.45
CA ALA A 210 -1.07 5.71 -1.10
C ALA A 210 -0.82 5.68 0.40
N VAL A 211 0.44 5.44 0.75
CA VAL A 211 0.95 5.59 2.11
C VAL A 211 1.92 6.76 2.20
N THR A 212 1.91 7.45 3.33
CA THR A 212 2.83 8.53 3.64
C THR A 212 3.81 8.07 4.72
N LEU A 213 5.10 8.16 4.42
CA LEU A 213 6.18 7.95 5.37
C LEU A 213 6.87 9.29 5.65
N ARG A 214 7.44 9.45 6.84
CA ARG A 214 8.30 10.58 7.17
C ARG A 214 9.67 10.13 7.65
N VAL A 215 10.72 10.76 7.13
CA VAL A 215 12.09 10.38 7.46
C VAL A 215 12.35 10.70 8.94
N ALA A 216 13.06 9.81 9.62
CA ALA A 216 13.49 10.05 10.99
C ALA A 216 14.41 11.30 11.07
N PRO A 217 14.25 12.15 12.09
CA PRO A 217 15.14 13.30 12.27
C PRO A 217 16.50 12.86 12.83
N LEU A 218 17.53 13.68 12.61
CA LEU A 218 18.77 13.59 13.37
C LEU A 218 18.52 14.10 14.80
N LEU A 219 18.94 13.33 15.81
CA LEU A 219 18.89 13.71 17.22
C LEU A 219 20.31 14.09 17.69
N THR A 220 20.43 15.15 18.47
CA THR A 220 21.70 15.71 18.95
C THR A 220 21.66 15.97 20.44
#